data_AF-A0ABD4Y5M6-F1
#
_entry.id   AF-A0ABD4Y5M6-F1
#
_cell.length_a   1.000
_cell.length_b   1.000
_cell.length_c   1.000
_cell.angle_alpha   90.00
_cell.angle_beta   90.00
_cell.angle_gamma   90.00
#
_symmetry.space_group_name_H-M   'P 1'
#
loop_
_entity.id
_entity.type
_entity.pdbx_description
1 polymer ?
#
loop_
_entity_poly.entity_id
_entity_poly.type
_entity_poly.pdbx_seq_one_letter_code
_entity_poly.pdbx_strand_id
1 'polypeptide(L)'
;MSALIARQAPSAAERLADLAVQALVDEADLSPKPGLVDRRGSGAHSDLHLGLMHASAQSLWPAFAAMADAARSEGRVSPALRETLGQLGRDGEAEMLRVTAGVNTHRGAIWA
;
A
#
# COMPACT_ATOMS: atom_id res chain seq x y z
N MET A 1 -15.15 28.45 -21.64
CA MET A 1 -16.10 27.50 -21.01
C MET A 1 -15.30 26.45 -20.26
N SER A 2 -14.87 26.76 -19.04
CA SER A 2 -14.06 25.85 -18.21
C SER A 2 -15.03 24.91 -17.50
N ALA A 3 -15.17 23.68 -18.00
CA ALA A 3 -15.84 22.64 -17.25
C ALA A 3 -15.00 22.37 -16.01
N LEU A 4 -15.49 22.83 -14.85
CA LEU A 4 -15.10 22.29 -13.56
C LEU A 4 -15.27 20.78 -13.66
N ILE A 5 -14.17 20.03 -13.77
CA ILE A 5 -14.20 18.58 -13.68
C ILE A 5 -14.74 18.28 -12.29
N ALA A 6 -16.02 17.94 -12.20
CA ALA A 6 -16.58 17.40 -10.99
C ALA A 6 -15.74 16.16 -10.65
N ARG A 7 -15.00 16.21 -9.54
CA ARG A 7 -14.30 15.03 -9.04
C ARG A 7 -15.37 13.95 -8.85
N GLN A 8 -15.30 12.89 -9.65
CA GLN A 8 -16.13 11.71 -9.42
C GLN A 8 -15.87 11.21 -8.00
N ALA A 9 -16.93 10.75 -7.34
CA ALA A 9 -16.78 10.08 -6.06
C ALA A 9 -15.83 8.88 -6.26
N PRO A 10 -14.95 8.60 -5.28
CA PRO A 10 -13.99 7.52 -5.42
C PRO A 10 -14.72 6.19 -5.65
N SER A 11 -14.15 5.32 -6.46
CA SER A 11 -14.65 3.97 -6.67
C SER A 11 -14.59 3.14 -5.37
N ALA A 12 -15.21 1.96 -5.36
CA ALA A 12 -15.07 1.06 -4.22
C ALA A 12 -13.61 0.59 -4.04
N ALA A 13 -12.88 0.39 -5.14
CA ALA A 13 -11.48 0.00 -5.12
C ALA A 13 -10.58 1.13 -4.61
N GLU A 14 -10.82 2.37 -5.04
CA GLU A 14 -10.08 3.54 -4.55
C GLU A 14 -10.28 3.71 -3.04
N ARG A 15 -11.51 3.53 -2.52
CA ARG A 15 -11.77 3.56 -1.08
C ARG A 15 -11.05 2.45 -0.31
N LEU A 16 -10.97 1.24 -0.88
CA LEU A 16 -10.23 0.13 -0.25
C LEU A 16 -8.73 0.41 -0.25
N ALA A 17 -8.20 1.00 -1.31
CA ALA A 17 -6.81 1.43 -1.38
C ALA A 17 -6.51 2.54 -0.35
N ASP A 18 -7.38 3.55 -0.25
CA ASP A 18 -7.27 4.61 0.76
C ASP A 18 -7.22 4.02 2.18
N LEU A 19 -8.13 3.08 2.49
CA LEU A 19 -8.17 2.42 3.79
C LEU A 19 -6.92 1.57 4.06
N ALA A 20 -6.44 0.83 3.06
CA ALA A 20 -5.22 0.03 3.20
C ALA A 20 -4.00 0.91 3.48
N VAL A 21 -3.82 1.99 2.71
CA VAL A 21 -2.72 2.95 2.91
C VAL A 21 -2.84 3.65 4.25
N GLN A 22 -4.04 4.10 4.62
CA GLN A 22 -4.27 4.75 5.92
C GLN A 22 -3.93 3.80 7.07
N ALA A 23 -4.31 2.52 6.98
CA ALA A 23 -3.97 1.54 8.00
C ALA A 23 -2.45 1.35 8.15
N LEU A 24 -1.70 1.35 7.05
CA LEU A 24 -0.22 1.27 7.10
C LEU A 24 0.40 2.53 7.70
N VAL A 25 -0.15 3.72 7.40
CA VAL A 25 0.30 4.99 8.00
C VAL A 25 -0.01 5.01 9.49
N ASP A 26 -1.22 4.64 9.89
CA ASP A 26 -1.64 4.57 11.30
C ASP A 26 -0.80 3.57 12.09
N GLU A 27 -0.45 2.44 11.49
CA GLU A 27 0.46 1.44 12.06
C GLU A 27 1.86 2.01 12.28
N ALA A 28 2.41 2.72 11.30
CA ALA A 28 3.71 3.37 11.41
C ALA A 28 3.71 4.51 12.45
N ASP A 29 2.60 5.24 12.59
CA ASP A 29 2.44 6.33 13.55
C ASP A 29 2.05 5.86 14.96
N LEU A 30 1.69 4.60 15.15
CA LEU A 30 1.36 4.08 16.48
C LEU A 30 2.61 4.07 17.36
N SER A 31 2.53 4.68 18.55
CA SER A 31 3.64 4.72 19.51
C SER A 31 3.15 4.43 20.93
N PRO A 32 3.89 3.68 21.75
CA PRO A 32 5.21 3.07 21.45
C PRO A 32 5.13 1.78 20.63
N LYS A 33 6.14 1.52 19.80
CA LYS A 33 6.39 0.20 19.19
C LYS A 33 7.80 -0.31 19.53
N PRO A 34 7.98 -1.06 20.63
CA PRO A 34 9.30 -1.54 21.05
C PRO A 34 10.04 -2.31 19.94
N GLY A 35 11.23 -1.84 19.59
CA GLY A 35 12.09 -2.46 18.57
C GLY A 35 11.72 -2.13 17.12
N LEU A 36 10.55 -1.56 16.85
CA LEU A 36 10.09 -1.19 15.52
C LEU A 36 10.20 0.31 15.29
N VAL A 37 10.00 0.72 14.04
CA VAL A 37 9.89 2.12 13.64
C VAL A 37 8.57 2.69 14.16
N ASP A 38 8.64 3.87 14.78
CA ASP A 38 7.48 4.68 15.17
C ASP A 38 7.82 6.19 15.23
N ARG A 39 6.93 7.01 15.79
CA ARG A 39 7.16 8.46 15.98
C ARG A 39 8.32 8.81 16.91
N ARG A 40 8.83 7.87 17.72
CA ARG A 40 9.98 8.08 18.61
C ARG A 40 11.31 7.80 17.92
N GLY A 41 11.30 7.07 16.80
CA GLY A 41 12.48 6.84 15.98
C GLY A 41 12.46 5.51 15.23
N SER A 42 13.64 5.08 14.78
CA SER A 42 13.82 3.89 13.94
C SER A 42 13.81 2.55 14.69
N GLY A 43 13.60 2.54 16.01
CA GLY A 43 13.69 1.32 16.81
C GLY A 43 15.07 0.68 16.72
N ALA A 44 15.12 -0.62 16.42
CA ALA A 44 16.37 -1.36 16.22
C ALA A 44 16.94 -1.26 14.79
N HIS A 45 16.27 -0.53 13.89
CA HIS A 45 16.62 -0.47 12.47
C HIS A 45 17.55 0.70 12.17
N SER A 46 18.55 0.48 11.31
CA SER A 46 19.44 1.52 10.77
C SER A 46 19.03 1.98 9.37
N ASP A 47 18.21 1.19 8.68
CA ASP A 47 17.79 1.34 7.30
C ASP A 47 16.33 1.82 7.16
N LEU A 48 15.58 1.84 8.25
CA LEU A 48 14.19 2.31 8.28
C LEU A 48 14.05 3.60 9.09
N HIS A 49 13.13 4.46 8.68
CA HIS A 49 12.66 5.61 9.45
C HIS A 49 11.22 5.93 9.07
N LEU A 50 10.53 6.71 9.91
CA LEU A 50 9.09 6.95 9.75
C LEU A 50 8.71 7.50 8.36
N GLY A 51 9.44 8.49 7.85
CA GLY A 51 9.19 9.02 6.51
C GLY A 51 9.31 7.99 5.38
N LEU A 52 10.20 7.00 5.52
CA LEU A 52 10.34 5.89 4.55
C LEU A 52 9.12 4.96 4.62
N MET A 53 8.61 4.70 5.82
CA MET A 53 7.39 3.91 6.02
C MET A 53 6.17 4.61 5.39
N HIS A 54 6.01 5.92 5.59
CA HIS A 54 4.94 6.68 4.94
C HIS A 54 5.06 6.67 3.41
N ALA A 55 6.27 6.87 2.86
CA ALA A 55 6.49 6.84 1.42
C ALA A 55 6.18 5.44 0.84
N SER A 56 6.59 4.39 1.54
CA SER A 56 6.26 3.00 1.21
C SER A 56 4.74 2.79 1.17
N ALA A 57 4.01 3.16 2.22
CA ALA A 57 2.56 3.00 2.27
C ALA A 57 1.87 3.70 1.09
N GLN A 58 2.25 4.95 0.80
CA GLN A 58 1.68 5.73 -0.31
C GLN A 58 1.98 5.11 -1.68
N SER A 59 3.19 4.56 -1.88
CA SER A 59 3.57 3.91 -3.15
C SER A 59 2.74 2.67 -3.48
N LEU A 60 2.13 2.03 -2.48
CA LEU A 60 1.32 0.82 -2.65
C LEU A 60 -0.15 1.11 -3.02
N TRP A 61 -0.59 2.36 -2.95
CA TRP A 61 -1.97 2.73 -3.28
C TRP A 61 -2.43 2.20 -4.65
N PRO A 62 -1.66 2.36 -5.76
CA PRO A 62 -2.11 1.90 -7.07
C PRO A 62 -2.26 0.38 -7.14
N ALA A 63 -1.38 -0.36 -6.46
CA ALA A 63 -1.45 -1.81 -6.41
C ALA A 63 -2.68 -2.29 -5.64
N PHE A 64 -2.99 -1.68 -4.48
CA PHE A 64 -4.19 -2.02 -3.72
C PHE A 64 -5.48 -1.70 -4.49
N ALA A 65 -5.54 -0.57 -5.19
CA ALA A 65 -6.68 -0.23 -6.03
C ALA A 65 -6.87 -1.27 -7.15
N ALA A 66 -5.80 -1.61 -7.88
CA ALA A 66 -5.84 -2.58 -8.96
C ALA A 66 -6.23 -3.99 -8.47
N MET A 67 -5.74 -4.41 -7.29
CA MET A 67 -6.12 -5.68 -6.68
C MET A 67 -7.61 -5.73 -6.32
N ALA A 68 -8.13 -4.64 -5.75
CA ALA A 68 -9.55 -4.53 -5.42
C ALA A 68 -10.44 -4.55 -6.68
N ASP A 69 -10.04 -3.87 -7.75
CA ASP A 69 -10.75 -3.89 -9.02
C ASP A 69 -10.71 -5.28 -9.68
N ALA A 70 -9.55 -5.96 -9.65
CA ALA A 70 -9.42 -7.32 -10.18
C ALA A 70 -10.33 -8.31 -9.42
N ALA A 71 -10.31 -8.26 -8.08
CA ALA A 71 -11.17 -9.10 -7.25
C ALA A 71 -12.66 -8.85 -7.49
N ARG A 72 -13.06 -7.58 -7.64
CA ARG A 72 -14.45 -7.20 -7.94
C ARG A 72 -14.88 -7.65 -9.33
N SER A 73 -14.00 -7.54 -10.32
CA SER A 73 -14.27 -7.92 -11.70
C SER A 73 -14.41 -9.43 -11.87
N GLU A 74 -13.56 -10.22 -11.19
CA GLU A 74 -13.69 -11.69 -11.20
C GLU A 74 -14.93 -12.14 -10.41
N GLY A 75 -15.24 -11.49 -9.28
CA GLY A 75 -16.43 -11.76 -8.47
C GLY A 75 -16.42 -13.08 -7.70
N ARG A 76 -15.34 -13.87 -7.80
CA ARG A 76 -15.16 -15.14 -7.09
C ARG A 76 -13.67 -15.44 -6.92
N VAL A 77 -13.34 -16.32 -5.97
CA VAL A 77 -11.97 -16.83 -5.83
C VAL A 77 -11.69 -17.85 -6.94
N SER A 78 -10.61 -17.64 -7.70
CA SER A 78 -10.18 -18.53 -8.78
C SER A 78 -8.65 -18.56 -8.92
N PRO A 79 -8.07 -19.59 -9.54
CA PRO A 79 -6.65 -19.61 -9.87
C PRO A 79 -6.23 -18.41 -10.74
N ALA A 80 -7.08 -18.00 -11.70
CA ALA A 80 -6.83 -16.83 -12.54
C ALA A 80 -6.78 -15.53 -11.74
N LEU A 81 -7.67 -15.35 -10.75
CA LEU A 81 -7.59 -14.23 -9.83
C LEU A 81 -6.31 -14.26 -9.01
N ARG A 82 -5.92 -15.44 -8.50
CA ARG A 82 -4.66 -15.59 -7.75
C ARG A 82 -3.45 -15.18 -8.59
N GLU A 83 -3.41 -15.58 -9.85
CA GLU A 83 -2.34 -15.20 -10.79
C GLU A 83 -2.32 -13.68 -11.04
N THR A 84 -3.49 -13.09 -11.25
CA THR A 84 -3.66 -11.64 -11.44
C THR A 84 -3.20 -10.86 -10.22
N LEU A 85 -3.66 -11.22 -9.02
CA LEU A 85 -3.23 -10.60 -7.77
C LEU A 85 -1.72 -10.79 -7.54
N GLY A 86 -1.18 -11.96 -7.90
CA GLY A 86 0.26 -12.20 -7.82
C GLY A 86 1.07 -11.30 -8.76
N GLN A 87 0.57 -11.01 -9.96
CA GLN A 87 1.24 -10.06 -10.86
C GLN A 87 1.19 -8.64 -10.29
N LEU A 88 0.01 -8.18 -9.91
CA LEU A 88 -0.19 -6.85 -9.29
C LEU A 88 0.64 -6.67 -8.02
N GLY A 89 0.78 -7.73 -7.22
CA GLY A 89 1.61 -7.73 -6.01
C GLY A 89 3.09 -7.58 -6.31
N ARG A 90 3.61 -8.28 -7.33
CA ARG A 90 5.01 -8.09 -7.77
C ARG A 90 5.26 -6.68 -8.29
N ASP A 91 4.32 -6.12 -9.05
CA ASP A 91 4.44 -4.77 -9.58
C ASP A 91 4.40 -3.72 -8.46
N GLY A 92 3.50 -3.89 -7.47
CA GLY A 92 3.45 -3.06 -6.27
C GLY A 92 4.71 -3.18 -5.40
N GLU A 93 5.24 -4.39 -5.23
CA GLU A 93 6.49 -4.62 -4.51
C GLU A 93 7.67 -3.92 -5.21
N ALA A 94 7.75 -4.01 -6.54
CA ALA A 94 8.79 -3.34 -7.32
C ALA A 94 8.73 -1.81 -7.17
N GLU A 95 7.54 -1.22 -7.21
CA GLU A 95 7.35 0.22 -7.01
C GLU A 95 7.69 0.64 -5.57
N MET A 96 7.25 -0.12 -4.58
CA MET A 96 7.61 0.10 -3.18
C MET A 96 9.12 0.09 -3.00
N LEU A 97 9.81 -0.94 -3.51
CA LEU A 97 11.27 -1.04 -3.45
C LEU A 97 11.96 0.11 -4.19
N ARG A 98 11.41 0.56 -5.31
CA ARG A 98 11.94 1.73 -6.04
C ARG A 98 11.87 2.99 -5.18
N VAL A 99 10.74 3.22 -4.49
CA VAL A 99 10.52 4.37 -3.61
C VAL A 99 11.37 4.27 -2.34
N THR A 100 11.59 3.06 -1.82
CA THR A 100 12.35 2.84 -0.59
C THR A 100 13.84 2.54 -0.82
N ALA A 101 14.35 2.76 -2.04
CA ALA A 101 15.74 2.47 -2.42
C ALA A 101 16.17 1.02 -2.08
N GLY A 102 15.25 0.07 -2.24
CA GLY A 102 15.49 -1.36 -2.02
C GLY A 102 15.24 -1.85 -0.59
N VAL A 103 14.85 -0.97 0.33
CA VAL A 103 14.57 -1.36 1.73
C VAL A 103 13.21 -2.05 1.82
N ASN A 104 13.21 -3.24 2.42
CA ASN A 104 12.00 -4.02 2.65
C ASN A 104 11.16 -3.39 3.77
N THR A 105 9.99 -2.88 3.41
CA THR A 105 9.06 -2.18 4.31
C THR A 105 7.75 -2.95 4.42
N HIS A 106 6.71 -2.54 3.69
CA HIS A 106 5.36 -3.13 3.75
C HIS A 106 5.17 -4.33 2.83
N ARG A 107 6.23 -5.10 2.55
CA ARG A 107 6.12 -6.32 1.73
C ARG A 107 5.10 -7.31 2.31
N GLY A 108 5.01 -7.39 3.63
CA GLY A 108 3.99 -8.20 4.31
C GLY A 108 2.56 -7.76 3.99
N ALA A 109 2.31 -6.47 3.77
CA ALA A 109 0.98 -5.95 3.42
C ALA A 109 0.54 -6.36 2.01
N ILE A 110 1.47 -6.70 1.13
CA ILE A 110 1.19 -7.13 -0.25
C ILE A 110 0.84 -8.62 -0.30
N TRP A 111 1.44 -9.43 0.58
CA TRP A 111 1.51 -10.89 0.44
C TRP A 111 0.88 -11.69 1.59
N ALA A 112 0.17 -11.03 2.51
CA ALA A 112 -0.50 -11.66 3.66
C ALA A 112 -1.63 -12.63 3.27
#